data_AF-A0A7I7Z111-F1
#
_entry.id   AF-A0A7I7Z111-F1
#
_cell.length_a   1.000
_cell.length_b   1.000
_cell.length_c   1.000
_cell.angle_alpha   90.00
_cell.angle_beta   90.00
_cell.angle_gamma   90.00
#
_symmetry.space_group_name_H-M   'P 1'
#
loop_
_entity.id
_entity.type
_entity.pdbx_description
1 polymer ?
#
loop_
_entity_poly.entity_id
_entity_poly.type
_entity_poly.pdbx_seq_one_letter_code
_entity_poly.pdbx_strand_id
1 'polypeptide(L)' 'MCELEAPDYFRVPKRGKVEIVDAEPPEDARDEVERAVEMCPTHALFIQEREE' A
#
# COMPACT_ATOMS: atom_id res chain seq x y z
N MET A 1 9.48 -1.28 -1.55
CA MET A 1 8.72 -2.41 -2.15
C MET A 1 7.44 -2.53 -1.35
N CYS A 2 6.27 -2.43 -1.97
CA CYS A 2 5.02 -2.16 -1.24
C CYS A 2 4.74 -3.17 -0.11
N GLU A 3 4.93 -4.47 -0.36
CA GLU A 3 4.78 -5.54 0.65
C GLU A 3 5.94 -5.59 1.67
N LEU A 4 7.12 -5.05 1.36
CA LEU A 4 8.21 -4.97 2.36
C LEU A 4 8.02 -3.79 3.31
N GLU A 5 7.48 -2.67 2.80
CA GLU A 5 7.18 -1.50 3.62
C GLU A 5 5.92 -1.76 4.42
N ALA A 6 4.85 -2.27 3.79
CA ALA A 6 3.56 -2.51 4.42
C ALA A 6 2.98 -3.92 4.12
N PRO A 7 3.52 -4.98 4.74
CA PRO A 7 3.12 -6.38 4.48
C PRO A 7 1.68 -6.69 4.89
N ASP A 8 1.16 -5.98 5.89
CA ASP A 8 -0.20 -6.19 6.40
C ASP A 8 -1.26 -5.56 5.47
N TYR A 9 -0.85 -4.64 4.58
CA TYR A 9 -1.75 -3.87 3.70
C TYR A 9 -1.59 -4.21 2.22
N PHE A 10 -0.40 -4.62 1.79
CA PHE A 10 -0.10 -4.95 0.40
C PHE A 10 0.48 -6.34 0.27
N ARG A 11 -0.01 -7.08 -0.71
CA ARG A 11 0.52 -8.38 -1.09
C ARG A 11 0.97 -8.37 -2.55
N VAL A 12 2.23 -8.74 -2.81
CA VAL A 12 2.76 -8.81 -4.18
C VAL A 12 2.82 -10.29 -4.60
N PRO A 13 1.86 -10.78 -5.40
CA PRO A 13 1.91 -12.16 -5.87
C PRO A 13 3.09 -12.35 -6.83
N LYS A 14 3.62 -13.58 -6.92
CA LYS A 14 4.74 -13.93 -7.83
C LYS A 14 4.44 -13.59 -9.30
N ARG A 15 3.16 -13.50 -9.68
CA ARG A 15 2.69 -13.08 -11.00
C ARG A 15 1.39 -12.30 -10.80
N GLY A 16 1.24 -11.20 -11.52
CA GLY A 16 0.01 -10.41 -11.51
C GLY A 16 0.22 -9.00 -10.96
N LYS A 17 -0.88 -8.38 -10.55
CA LYS A 17 -0.90 -7.06 -9.93
C LYS A 17 -0.80 -7.20 -8.41
N VAL A 18 -0.35 -6.15 -7.74
CA VAL A 18 -0.42 -6.04 -6.29
C VAL A 18 -1.87 -6.14 -5.82
N GLU A 19 -2.07 -6.84 -4.72
CA GLU A 19 -3.36 -7.00 -4.06
C GLU A 19 -3.38 -6.12 -2.81
N ILE A 20 -4.49 -5.41 -2.60
CA ILE A 20 -4.73 -4.62 -1.39
C ILE A 20 -5.41 -5.56 -0.38
N VAL A 21 -4.74 -5.80 0.74
CA VAL A 21 -5.24 -6.68 1.81
C VAL A 21 -6.26 -5.92 2.66
N ASP A 22 -5.93 -4.69 3.02
CA ASP A 22 -6.80 -3.76 3.74
C ASP A 22 -6.71 -2.38 3.08
N ALA A 23 -7.87 -1.88 2.63
CA ALA A 23 -7.99 -0.62 1.91
C ALA A 23 -8.26 0.56 2.85
N GLU A 24 -8.58 0.29 4.11
CA GLU A 24 -8.89 1.30 5.13
C GLU A 24 -7.92 1.14 6.31
N PRO A 25 -6.61 1.37 6.08
CA PRO A 25 -5.61 1.27 7.13
C PRO A 25 -5.91 2.27 8.25
N PRO A 26 -5.66 1.89 9.52
CA PRO A 26 -5.72 2.83 10.63
C PRO A 26 -4.66 3.94 10.51
N GLU A 27 -4.87 5.06 11.20
CA GLU A 27 -4.01 6.24 11.09
C GLU A 27 -2.55 5.99 11.51
N ASP A 28 -2.32 5.04 12.42
CA ASP A 28 -0.98 4.63 12.86
C ASP A 28 -0.19 3.89 11.76
N ALA A 29 -0.88 3.26 10.82
CA ALA A 29 -0.29 2.61 9.65
C ALA A 29 -0.13 3.55 8.45
N ARG A 30 -0.63 4.79 8.54
CA ARG A 30 -0.59 5.76 7.44
C ARG A 30 0.85 6.00 6.95
N ASP A 31 1.78 6.17 7.88
CA ASP A 31 3.19 6.37 7.55
C ASP A 31 3.80 5.18 6.77
N GLU A 32 3.37 3.95 7.09
CA GLU A 32 3.82 2.72 6.44
C GLU A 32 3.29 2.61 5.01
N VAL A 33 2.01 2.94 4.85
CA VAL A 33 1.30 2.96 3.57
C VAL A 33 1.86 4.05 2.64
N GLU A 34 2.14 5.25 3.16
CA GLU A 34 2.77 6.34 2.42
C GLU A 34 4.16 5.95 1.91
N ARG A 35 5.00 5.37 2.77
CA ARG A 35 6.32 4.84 2.36
C ARG A 35 6.21 3.76 1.30
N ALA A 36 5.24 2.84 1.44
CA ALA A 36 5.02 1.77 0.47
C ALA A 36 4.68 2.31 -0.93
N VAL A 37 3.90 3.38 -1.00
CA VAL A 37 3.50 4.07 -2.24
C VAL A 37 4.68 4.84 -2.83
N GLU A 38 5.43 5.60 -2.02
CA GLU A 38 6.61 6.36 -2.46
C GLU A 38 7.72 5.44 -2.99
N MET A 39 7.95 4.32 -2.31
CA MET A 39 8.98 3.34 -2.68
C MET A 39 8.51 2.37 -3.78
N CYS A 40 7.35 2.59 -4.39
CA CYS A 40 6.83 1.77 -5.48
C CYS A 40 7.52 2.16 -6.81
N PRO A 41 8.42 1.35 -7.38
CA PRO A 41 9.19 1.75 -8.57
C PRO A 41 8.34 2.00 -9.82
N THR A 42 7.12 1.46 -9.86
CA THR A 42 6.19 1.61 -10.99
C THR A 42 5.10 2.64 -10.73
N HIS A 43 5.09 3.30 -9.57
CA HIS A 43 4.02 4.21 -9.12
C HIS A 43 2.61 3.65 -9.39
N ALA A 44 2.40 2.36 -9.07
CA ALA A 44 1.16 1.66 -9.37
C ALA A 44 0.07 1.85 -8.29
N LEU A 45 0.43 2.46 -7.16
CA LEU A 45 -0.42 2.67 -6.00
C LEU A 45 -0.71 4.16 -5.82
N PHE A 46 -1.91 4.46 -5.33
CA PHE A 46 -2.36 5.80 -5.01
C PHE A 46 -3.12 5.77 -3.68
N ILE A 47 -2.89 6.76 -2.84
CA ILE A 47 -3.65 6.98 -1.62
C ILE A 47 -4.80 7.93 -1.97
N GLN A 48 -6.01 7.58 -1.58
CA GLN A 48 -7.18 8.43 -1.67
C GLN A 48 -7.71 8.68 -0.28
N GLU A 49 -7.79 9.95 0.11
CA GLU A 49 -8.47 10.34 1.34
C GLU A 49 -9.98 10.33 1.06
N ARG A 50 -10.72 9.55 1.83
CA ARG A 50 -12.18 9.61 1.80
C ARG A 50 -12.60 10.80 2.67
N GLU A 51 -13.19 11.80 2.07
CA GLU A 51 -13.88 12.87 2.81
C GLU A 51 -15.12 12.23 3.46
N GLU A 52 -15.20 12.28 4.80
CA GLU A 52 -16.40 11.93 5.58
C GLU A 52 -17.41 13.08 5.63
#